data_AF-A0A4U0YM38-F1
#
_entry.id   AF-A0A4U0YM38-F1
#
_cell.length_a   1.000
_cell.length_b   1.000
_cell.length_c   1.000
_cell.angle_alpha   90.00
_cell.angle_beta   90.00
_cell.angle_gamma   90.00
#
_symmetry.space_group_name_H-M   'P 1'
#
loop_
_entity.id
_entity.type
_entity.pdbx_description
1 polymer ?
#
loop_
_entity_poly.entity_id
_entity_poly.type
_entity_poly.pdbx_seq_one_letter_code
_entity_poly.pdbx_strand_id
1 'polypeptide(L)'
;MRLARRRVRYPGGVRLPGRRGQARWGYHHATVAAEIDQRRPRPDEPGRDRGGIDHPGDHPRRGADRAARRSLGRTSGRRAARLRWRGARWSSGHRGRVREVTSPAPSGNGRPAFEWVESSPLTNTLRLPASAERLLRLNDLSEATLATPVVADWLADAATRVVAGGSNVVFATPIIAQAVSVAADDWTASAAGDGRIDLSVEAGKGVDALVRETTARGWFGIEALAEIPGTVGAAPMQNVGAYGTEISDVTRWVEAWDRRERRIRRFDPDACDFSYRSSRFKREAGRWLILRVGLRLSTQAPADWPPVDYPGVEEAVDRWSRRTGREREAISPAEYAEVITAIRRAKLPDWREGWPGSAGSFFHNPIVSEQEARRLARRWPAMPHFPVADGVKIPAGWLIETAGMKGHREGPVAVSARHALVLEHHGGATGAEFLAFAESVRRRVGEVTGIELAIEPERVNPAIDRVNENSTH
;
A
#
# COMPACT_ATOMS: atom_id res chain seq x y z
N MET A 1 -37.94 14.65 -36.42
CA MET A 1 -37.57 14.08 -37.73
C MET A 1 -36.52 13.02 -37.52
N ARG A 2 -36.83 11.78 -37.93
CA ARG A 2 -36.07 10.55 -37.65
C ARG A 2 -35.26 10.16 -38.90
N LEU A 3 -34.05 9.65 -38.71
CA LEU A 3 -33.42 8.73 -39.66
C LEU A 3 -33.20 7.39 -38.98
N ALA A 4 -33.78 6.37 -39.61
CA ALA A 4 -34.08 5.05 -39.06
C ALA A 4 -32.91 4.08 -39.24
N ARG A 5 -32.63 3.26 -38.22
CA ARG A 5 -31.92 1.99 -38.37
C ARG A 5 -32.95 0.87 -38.52
N ARG A 6 -32.98 0.25 -39.70
CA ARG A 6 -33.80 -0.93 -40.02
C ARG A 6 -33.35 -2.14 -39.18
N ARG A 7 -34.31 -2.78 -38.51
CA ARG A 7 -34.17 -4.12 -37.91
C ARG A 7 -34.49 -5.17 -38.98
N VAL A 8 -33.64 -6.18 -39.11
CA VAL A 8 -33.97 -7.44 -39.80
C VAL A 8 -34.62 -8.38 -38.78
N ARG A 9 -35.81 -8.90 -39.09
CA ARG A 9 -36.52 -9.96 -38.34
C ARG A 9 -36.31 -11.30 -39.05
N TYR A 10 -36.13 -12.37 -38.27
CA TYR A 10 -36.51 -13.74 -38.64
C TYR A 10 -37.69 -14.20 -37.75
N PRO A 11 -38.62 -15.04 -38.24
CA PRO A 11 -39.88 -15.38 -37.55
C PRO A 11 -39.82 -16.72 -36.77
N GLY A 12 -40.67 -16.81 -35.74
CA GLY A 12 -41.02 -18.03 -34.98
C GLY A 12 -40.10 -18.27 -33.78
N GLY A 13 -40.54 -18.36 -32.51
CA GLY A 13 -41.86 -18.53 -31.96
C GLY A 13 -41.86 -19.68 -30.96
N VAL A 14 -41.33 -19.49 -29.74
CA VAL A 14 -41.72 -20.24 -28.53
C VAL A 14 -41.52 -19.32 -27.32
N ARG A 15 -42.59 -19.08 -26.55
CA ARG A 15 -42.54 -18.47 -25.21
C ARG A 15 -42.19 -19.56 -24.18
N LEU A 16 -41.22 -19.30 -23.30
CA LEU A 16 -41.11 -19.94 -21.98
C LEU A 16 -40.68 -18.90 -20.92
N PRO A 17 -41.10 -19.06 -19.64
CA PRO A 17 -41.11 -18.00 -18.64
C PRO A 17 -39.77 -17.81 -17.92
N GLY A 18 -39.72 -16.74 -17.11
CA GLY A 18 -38.54 -16.07 -16.57
C GLY A 18 -37.45 -16.94 -15.93
N ARG A 19 -36.20 -16.52 -16.13
CA ARG A 19 -35.03 -17.00 -15.40
C ARG A 19 -34.61 -15.97 -14.34
N ARG A 20 -35.06 -16.21 -13.11
CA ARG A 20 -34.19 -16.06 -11.93
C ARG A 20 -33.07 -17.10 -12.06
N GLY A 21 -31.84 -16.71 -11.77
CA GLY A 21 -30.69 -17.63 -11.72
C GLY A 21 -29.41 -17.00 -12.22
N GLN A 22 -28.84 -16.07 -11.46
CA GLN A 22 -27.39 -15.91 -11.47
C GLN A 22 -26.81 -17.04 -10.62
N ALA A 23 -25.88 -17.76 -11.22
CA ALA A 23 -25.25 -18.93 -10.64
C ALA A 23 -24.45 -18.53 -9.39
N ARG A 24 -24.89 -19.08 -8.25
CA ARG A 24 -24.07 -19.20 -7.04
C ARG A 24 -22.92 -20.15 -7.36
N TRP A 25 -21.69 -19.65 -7.40
CA TRP A 25 -20.51 -20.49 -7.48
C TRP A 25 -19.96 -20.70 -6.06
N GLY A 26 -20.20 -21.90 -5.54
CA GLY A 26 -19.67 -22.32 -4.25
C GLY A 26 -18.16 -22.50 -4.32
N TYR A 27 -17.45 -21.82 -3.42
CA TYR A 27 -16.03 -22.05 -3.17
C TYR A 27 -15.88 -23.23 -2.21
N HIS A 28 -15.29 -24.34 -2.67
CA HIS A 28 -14.74 -25.36 -1.78
C HIS A 28 -13.28 -25.04 -1.49
N HIS A 29 -12.98 -24.72 -0.23
CA HIS A 29 -11.61 -24.69 0.26
C HIS A 29 -11.03 -26.11 0.28
N ALA A 30 -9.90 -26.31 -0.40
CA ALA A 30 -8.95 -27.36 -0.06
C ALA A 30 -8.05 -26.82 1.06
N THR A 31 -8.45 -27.04 2.30
CA THR A 31 -7.62 -26.78 3.48
C THR A 31 -6.62 -27.94 3.60
N VAL A 32 -5.34 -27.71 3.28
CA VAL A 32 -4.28 -28.62 3.72
C VAL A 32 -4.01 -28.29 5.19
N ALA A 33 -4.67 -29.02 6.08
CA ALA A 33 -4.33 -29.02 7.50
C ALA A 33 -3.00 -29.76 7.68
N ALA A 34 -1.98 -29.04 8.15
CA ALA A 34 -0.80 -29.67 8.71
C ALA A 34 -1.17 -30.18 10.12
N GLU A 35 -1.48 -31.47 10.24
CA GLU A 35 -1.51 -32.16 11.52
C GLU A 35 -0.08 -32.21 12.08
N ILE A 36 0.16 -31.45 13.16
CA ILE A 36 1.33 -31.62 14.00
C ILE A 36 0.98 -32.75 14.99
N ASP A 37 1.44 -33.96 14.68
CA ASP A 37 1.42 -35.10 15.58
C ASP A 37 2.40 -34.86 16.75
N GLN A 38 1.86 -34.56 17.93
CA GLN A 38 2.63 -34.54 19.18
C GLN A 38 2.57 -35.92 19.84
N ARG A 39 3.42 -36.85 19.41
CA ARG A 39 3.74 -38.05 20.18
C ARG A 39 5.14 -37.91 20.79
N ARG A 40 5.17 -37.59 22.09
CA ARG A 40 6.36 -37.68 22.94
C ARG A 40 6.75 -39.16 23.13
N PRO A 41 8.02 -39.55 22.99
CA PRO A 41 8.50 -40.82 23.52
C PRO A 41 8.72 -40.71 25.04
N ARG A 42 8.21 -41.69 25.79
CA ARG A 42 8.60 -41.97 27.17
C ARG A 42 9.94 -42.72 27.14
N PRO A 43 10.85 -42.51 28.12
CA PRO A 43 12.05 -43.34 28.24
C PRO A 43 11.71 -44.65 28.96
N ASP A 44 12.17 -45.77 28.38
CA ASP A 44 12.07 -47.11 28.94
C ASP A 44 13.10 -47.32 30.07
N GLU A 45 12.60 -47.83 31.19
CA GLU A 45 13.37 -48.51 32.23
C GLU A 45 13.74 -49.93 31.77
N PRO A 46 14.92 -50.47 32.14
CA PRO A 46 15.10 -51.89 32.30
C PRO A 46 15.24 -52.27 33.78
N GLY A 47 14.40 -53.21 34.23
CA GLY A 47 14.43 -53.77 35.57
C GLY A 47 15.41 -54.94 35.73
N ARG A 48 16.11 -54.90 36.89
CA ARG A 48 16.55 -55.99 37.80
C ARG A 48 17.36 -57.17 37.23
N ASP A 49 18.54 -57.45 37.79
CA ASP A 49 18.67 -58.32 38.99
C ASP A 49 20.10 -58.35 39.61
N ARG A 50 20.14 -58.50 40.94
CA ARG A 50 21.18 -59.09 41.84
C ARG A 50 22.55 -58.42 42.11
N GLY A 51 22.85 -58.30 43.41
CA GLY A 51 24.21 -58.45 43.96
C GLY A 51 24.52 -57.50 45.13
N GLY A 52 24.60 -58.01 46.36
CA GLY A 52 24.74 -57.19 47.57
C GLY A 52 26.15 -56.68 47.92
N ILE A 53 26.16 -55.92 49.03
CA ILE A 53 27.17 -55.82 50.11
C ILE A 53 27.97 -54.48 50.25
N ASP A 54 27.84 -53.94 51.47
CA ASP A 54 28.69 -53.08 52.32
C ASP A 54 28.73 -51.52 52.29
N HIS A 55 28.61 -51.01 53.52
CA HIS A 55 28.77 -49.67 54.13
C HIS A 55 30.26 -49.21 54.20
N PRO A 56 30.67 -48.08 54.86
CA PRO A 56 29.96 -46.96 55.52
C PRO A 56 30.54 -45.55 55.18
N GLY A 57 30.04 -44.48 55.82
CA GLY A 57 30.93 -43.36 56.23
C GLY A 57 30.37 -41.92 56.23
N ASP A 58 29.98 -41.46 57.42
CA ASP A 58 30.17 -40.12 58.01
C ASP A 58 29.45 -38.83 57.54
N HIS A 59 28.61 -38.36 58.49
CA HIS A 59 28.21 -36.99 58.86
C HIS A 59 29.42 -36.00 59.09
N PRO A 60 29.27 -34.72 59.53
CA PRO A 60 28.06 -34.02 60.05
C PRO A 60 27.89 -32.47 59.78
N ARG A 61 26.75 -31.94 60.30
CA ARG A 61 26.54 -30.64 61.02
C ARG A 61 26.44 -29.35 60.17
N ARG A 62 25.63 -28.31 60.48
CA ARG A 62 24.84 -27.82 61.63
C ARG A 62 23.78 -26.83 61.08
N GLY A 63 22.51 -26.80 61.54
CA GLY A 63 21.99 -25.98 62.66
C GLY A 63 21.34 -24.67 62.13
N ALA A 64 20.02 -24.54 61.95
CA ALA A 64 18.90 -24.42 62.90
C ALA A 64 18.74 -23.04 63.60
N ASP A 65 17.66 -22.36 63.19
CA ASP A 65 16.63 -21.66 63.97
C ASP A 65 16.81 -20.31 64.73
N ARG A 66 15.93 -19.38 64.31
CA ARG A 66 14.97 -18.53 65.08
C ARG A 66 15.42 -17.29 65.88
N ALA A 67 14.94 -16.16 65.33
CA ALA A 67 14.02 -15.15 65.90
C ALA A 67 14.33 -14.40 67.23
N ALA A 68 14.36 -13.06 67.15
CA ALA A 68 13.89 -12.15 68.20
C ALA A 68 13.55 -10.74 67.63
N ARG A 69 12.73 -9.98 68.37
CA ARG A 69 11.86 -8.87 67.97
C ARG A 69 12.42 -7.46 68.26
N ARG A 70 11.85 -6.45 67.55
CA ARG A 70 11.57 -5.02 67.92
C ARG A 70 12.82 -4.12 68.18
N SER A 71 12.93 -2.84 67.76
CA SER A 71 11.96 -1.78 67.47
C SER A 71 12.65 -0.55 66.80
N LEU A 72 11.83 0.41 66.36
CA LEU A 72 12.08 1.85 66.07
C LEU A 72 12.72 2.27 64.74
N GLY A 73 12.11 3.28 64.10
CA GLY A 73 12.77 4.17 63.14
C GLY A 73 11.93 4.54 61.92
N ARG A 74 11.59 5.82 61.80
CA ARG A 74 10.65 6.44 60.85
C ARG A 74 11.26 6.70 59.45
N THR A 75 10.34 6.75 58.48
CA THR A 75 10.22 7.67 57.33
C THR A 75 11.12 7.57 56.09
N SER A 76 10.37 7.58 54.97
CA SER A 76 10.54 8.29 53.68
C SER A 76 11.45 7.72 52.59
N GLY A 77 10.88 7.69 51.37
CA GLY A 77 11.63 7.88 50.12
C GLY A 77 11.83 6.67 49.21
N ARG A 78 10.75 6.08 48.66
CA ARG A 78 10.86 5.27 47.45
C ARG A 78 10.96 6.18 46.22
N ARG A 79 12.14 6.26 45.59
CA ARG A 79 12.27 6.62 44.16
C ARG A 79 13.18 5.62 43.45
N ALA A 80 12.64 5.11 42.35
CA ALA A 80 13.16 4.05 41.52
C ALA A 80 14.52 4.39 40.88
N ALA A 81 15.44 3.43 40.94
CA ALA A 81 16.66 3.43 40.16
C ALA A 81 16.34 3.11 38.69
N ARG A 82 16.60 4.07 37.80
CA ARG A 82 16.66 3.85 36.35
C ARG A 82 18.08 3.39 36.00
N LEU A 83 18.19 2.16 35.53
CA LEU A 83 19.40 1.62 34.89
C LEU A 83 19.66 2.37 33.58
N ARG A 84 20.82 3.04 33.51
CA ARG A 84 21.35 3.68 32.30
C ARG A 84 22.03 2.63 31.43
N TRP A 85 21.48 2.35 30.25
CA TRP A 85 22.24 1.78 29.14
C TRP A 85 22.96 2.90 28.39
N ARG A 86 24.28 2.77 28.20
CA ARG A 86 25.12 3.72 27.48
C ARG A 86 24.92 3.52 25.97
N GLY A 87 24.23 4.46 25.32
CA GLY A 87 24.15 4.55 23.87
C GLY A 87 25.45 5.07 23.26
N ALA A 88 25.92 4.39 22.21
CA ALA A 88 27.00 4.83 21.34
C ALA A 88 26.58 6.12 20.60
N ARG A 89 27.47 7.12 20.61
CA ARG A 89 27.29 8.40 19.93
C ARG A 89 27.38 8.21 18.42
N TRP A 90 26.32 8.58 17.71
CA TRP A 90 26.41 9.06 16.33
C TRP A 90 26.38 10.59 16.39
N SER A 91 27.45 11.20 15.89
CA SER A 91 27.64 12.65 15.81
C SER A 91 26.64 13.27 14.84
N SER A 92 25.74 14.08 15.39
CA SER A 92 24.88 14.99 14.65
C SER A 92 25.68 16.19 14.15
N GLY A 93 25.54 16.52 12.87
CA GLY A 93 26.29 17.64 12.33
C GLY A 93 25.92 18.08 10.93
N HIS A 94 24.65 18.11 10.53
CA HIS A 94 24.19 18.89 9.38
C HIS A 94 22.87 19.58 9.75
N ARG A 95 22.95 20.81 10.29
CA ARG A 95 21.82 21.75 10.25
C ARG A 95 21.86 22.40 8.87
N GLY A 96 20.92 22.05 8.00
CA GLY A 96 20.73 22.72 6.73
C GLY A 96 20.55 24.22 6.96
N ARG A 97 21.28 25.06 6.22
CA ARG A 97 21.05 26.50 6.19
C ARG A 97 19.85 26.73 5.26
N VAL A 98 18.74 27.21 5.81
CA VAL A 98 17.65 27.77 5.01
C VAL A 98 18.17 29.10 4.45
N ARG A 99 18.46 29.17 3.15
CA ARG A 99 18.63 30.45 2.45
C ARG A 99 17.24 30.93 2.07
N GLU A 100 16.76 31.92 2.81
CA GLU A 100 15.48 32.59 2.59
C GLU A 100 15.62 33.50 1.37
N VAL A 101 15.17 33.04 0.21
CA VAL A 101 14.88 33.91 -0.93
C VAL A 101 13.41 34.30 -0.81
N THR A 102 13.16 35.61 -0.70
CA THR A 102 11.87 36.23 -0.37
C THR A 102 10.68 35.61 -1.11
N SER A 103 9.76 35.03 -0.34
CA SER A 103 8.47 34.48 -0.80
C SER A 103 7.45 35.60 -1.05
N PRO A 104 6.50 35.42 -1.98
CA PRO A 104 5.26 36.20 -1.97
C PRO A 104 4.41 35.82 -0.74
N ALA A 105 3.40 36.66 -0.45
CA ALA A 105 2.60 36.71 0.78
C ALA A 105 2.28 35.34 1.46
N PRO A 106 2.19 35.31 2.81
CA PRO A 106 1.89 34.09 3.54
C PRO A 106 0.56 33.47 3.09
N SER A 107 0.56 32.15 2.91
CA SER A 107 -0.67 31.36 2.83
C SER A 107 -1.49 31.54 4.12
N GLY A 108 -2.81 31.28 4.08
CA GLY A 108 -3.73 31.50 5.21
C GLY A 108 -3.33 30.84 6.54
N ASN A 109 -2.31 29.98 6.53
CA ASN A 109 -1.80 29.21 7.66
C ASN A 109 -0.45 29.76 8.20
N GLY A 110 -0.02 30.95 7.76
CA GLY A 110 1.21 31.61 8.23
C GLY A 110 2.53 31.04 7.69
N ARG A 111 2.46 30.03 6.80
CA ARG A 111 3.63 29.46 6.11
C ARG A 111 3.87 30.18 4.78
N PRO A 112 5.15 30.29 4.32
CA PRO A 112 5.43 30.78 2.98
C PRO A 112 4.76 29.86 1.95
N ALA A 113 4.31 30.44 0.83
CA ALA A 113 3.62 29.71 -0.23
C ALA A 113 4.45 28.53 -0.79
N PHE A 114 5.76 28.67 -0.80
CA PHE A 114 6.71 27.60 -1.11
C PHE A 114 8.01 27.81 -0.32
N GLU A 115 8.81 26.75 -0.18
CA GLU A 115 10.12 26.81 0.44
C GLU A 115 11.15 25.96 -0.30
N TRP A 116 12.41 26.39 -0.26
CA TRP A 116 13.55 25.64 -0.77
C TRP A 116 14.20 24.86 0.37
N VAL A 117 14.35 23.55 0.18
CA VAL A 117 14.98 22.66 1.15
C VAL A 117 16.19 22.01 0.51
N GLU A 118 17.37 22.27 1.06
CA GLU A 118 18.61 21.62 0.65
C GLU A 118 18.79 20.28 1.37
N SER A 119 19.35 19.29 0.68
CA SER A 119 19.68 17.97 1.24
C SER A 119 18.52 17.32 2.01
N SER A 120 17.32 17.34 1.43
CA SER A 120 16.09 16.86 2.07
C SER A 120 15.95 15.35 1.93
N PRO A 121 15.81 14.57 3.03
CA PRO A 121 15.46 13.16 2.93
C PRO A 121 14.11 12.96 2.22
N LEU A 122 14.04 12.01 1.30
CA LEU A 122 12.81 11.67 0.58
C LEU A 122 12.12 10.47 1.25
N THR A 123 10.95 10.73 1.81
CA THR A 123 10.11 9.67 2.41
C THR A 123 9.67 8.67 1.35
N ASN A 124 9.83 7.38 1.66
CA ASN A 124 9.29 6.27 0.87
C ASN A 124 8.97 5.08 1.78
N THR A 125 7.94 4.32 1.44
CA THR A 125 7.47 3.22 2.30
C THR A 125 8.40 2.00 2.27
N LEU A 126 9.25 1.88 1.24
CA LEU A 126 10.37 0.93 1.21
C LEU A 126 11.50 1.31 2.16
N ARG A 127 11.53 2.56 2.64
CA ARG A 127 12.58 3.11 3.52
C ARG A 127 13.98 2.93 2.93
N LEU A 128 14.08 2.96 1.60
CA LEU A 128 15.35 3.01 0.91
C LEU A 128 16.00 4.37 1.15
N PRO A 129 17.33 4.42 1.31
CA PRO A 129 18.04 5.69 1.47
C PRO A 129 17.83 6.52 0.20
N ALA A 130 17.25 7.71 0.35
CA ALA A 130 17.01 8.65 -0.72
C ALA A 130 16.96 10.09 -0.17
N SER A 131 17.61 11.03 -0.85
CA SER A 131 17.52 12.45 -0.56
C SER A 131 17.48 13.27 -1.85
N ALA A 132 16.87 14.45 -1.79
CA ALA A 132 16.96 15.47 -2.81
C ALA A 132 18.03 16.49 -2.41
N GLU A 133 18.98 16.78 -3.30
CA GLU A 133 19.97 17.85 -3.06
C GLU A 133 19.28 19.21 -2.96
N ARG A 134 18.29 19.43 -3.85
CA ARG A 134 17.45 20.62 -3.89
C ARG A 134 16.00 20.20 -4.05
N LEU A 135 15.16 20.58 -3.09
CA LEU A 135 13.74 20.30 -3.07
C LEU A 135 12.96 21.60 -3.02
N LEU A 136 12.04 21.78 -3.96
CA LEU A 136 10.97 22.78 -3.85
C LEU A 136 9.79 22.16 -3.11
N ARG A 137 9.39 22.70 -1.97
CA ARG A 137 8.16 22.29 -1.27
C ARG A 137 7.07 23.33 -1.50
N LEU A 138 5.95 22.90 -2.07
CA LEU A 138 4.77 23.73 -2.30
C LEU A 138 3.81 23.61 -1.11
N ASN A 139 3.61 24.71 -0.38
CA ASN A 139 2.65 24.80 0.72
C ASN A 139 1.34 25.45 0.29
N ASP A 140 1.34 26.14 -0.85
CA ASP A 140 0.18 26.71 -1.52
C ASP A 140 0.17 26.27 -2.99
N LEU A 141 -1.03 26.05 -3.52
CA LEU A 141 -1.27 25.58 -4.89
C LEU A 141 -2.09 26.59 -5.71
N SER A 142 -2.06 27.87 -5.34
CA SER A 142 -2.68 28.93 -6.13
C SER A 142 -1.92 29.16 -7.42
N GLU A 143 -2.62 29.70 -8.43
CA GLU A 143 -1.99 30.09 -9.69
C GLU A 143 -0.88 31.13 -9.48
N ALA A 144 -1.03 32.04 -8.50
CA ALA A 144 -0.01 33.04 -8.17
C ALA A 144 1.31 32.39 -7.72
N THR A 145 1.23 31.35 -6.89
CA THR A 145 2.40 30.59 -6.45
C THR A 145 3.05 29.83 -7.60
N LEU A 146 2.25 29.12 -8.39
CA LEU A 146 2.74 28.30 -9.51
C LEU A 146 3.32 29.15 -10.66
N ALA A 147 2.77 30.34 -10.89
CA ALA A 147 3.22 31.28 -11.91
C ALA A 147 4.41 32.14 -11.47
N THR A 148 4.86 32.05 -10.20
CA THR A 148 6.08 32.73 -9.75
C THR A 148 7.26 32.22 -10.60
N PRO A 149 8.06 33.09 -11.27
CA PRO A 149 9.02 32.66 -12.29
C PRO A 149 9.96 31.53 -11.85
N VAL A 150 10.55 31.64 -10.66
CA VAL A 150 11.46 30.61 -10.13
C VAL A 150 10.77 29.26 -9.88
N VAL A 151 9.49 29.29 -9.48
CA VAL A 151 8.67 28.09 -9.28
C VAL A 151 8.28 27.50 -10.64
N ALA A 152 7.76 28.32 -11.55
CA ALA A 152 7.35 27.90 -12.88
C ALA A 152 8.51 27.28 -13.67
N ASP A 153 9.71 27.88 -13.62
CA ASP A 153 10.91 27.36 -14.27
C ASP A 153 11.37 26.04 -13.64
N TRP A 154 11.36 25.94 -12.30
CA TRP A 154 11.68 24.69 -11.61
C TRP A 154 10.70 23.57 -11.98
N LEU A 155 9.40 23.87 -12.03
CA LEU A 155 8.39 22.91 -12.43
C LEU A 155 8.52 22.52 -13.91
N ALA A 156 8.86 23.45 -14.80
CA ALA A 156 9.00 23.17 -16.23
C ALA A 156 10.25 22.35 -16.58
N ASP A 157 11.30 22.41 -15.76
CA ASP A 157 12.51 21.61 -15.95
C ASP A 157 12.18 20.12 -15.90
N ALA A 158 12.48 19.40 -16.99
CA ALA A 158 12.26 17.97 -17.09
C ALA A 158 13.03 17.19 -16.01
N ALA A 159 14.20 17.69 -15.57
CA ALA A 159 15.01 17.10 -14.51
C ALA A 159 14.32 17.11 -13.12
N THR A 160 13.33 17.98 -12.91
CA THR A 160 12.57 18.03 -11.66
C THR A 160 11.69 16.81 -11.49
N ARG A 161 12.01 16.01 -10.46
CA ARG A 161 11.21 14.86 -10.05
C ARG A 161 10.08 15.29 -9.13
N VAL A 162 8.86 14.85 -9.41
CA VAL A 162 7.72 15.03 -8.51
C VAL A 162 7.77 13.90 -7.48
N VAL A 163 7.85 14.25 -6.20
CA VAL A 163 7.87 13.30 -5.09
C VAL A 163 6.66 13.54 -4.20
N ALA A 164 5.83 12.52 -4.06
CA ALA A 164 4.67 12.51 -3.17
C ALA A 164 4.98 11.68 -1.90
N GLY A 165 4.06 10.83 -1.45
CA GLY A 165 4.26 9.97 -0.28
C GLY A 165 5.24 8.79 -0.46
N GLY A 166 5.83 8.63 -1.65
CA GLY A 166 6.84 7.62 -1.95
C GLY A 166 6.39 6.17 -1.71
N SER A 167 5.09 5.89 -1.84
CA SER A 167 4.52 4.58 -1.56
C SER A 167 4.56 3.59 -2.72
N ASN A 168 4.82 4.08 -3.94
CA ASN A 168 4.91 3.28 -5.15
C ASN A 168 6.16 3.65 -5.98
N VAL A 169 7.29 3.89 -5.31
CA VAL A 169 8.56 4.24 -5.95
C VAL A 169 9.70 3.40 -5.38
N VAL A 170 10.67 3.09 -6.22
CA VAL A 170 11.97 2.52 -5.83
C VAL A 170 13.04 3.51 -6.25
N PHE A 171 13.66 4.17 -5.26
CA PHE A 171 14.80 5.04 -5.52
C PHE A 171 16.03 4.18 -5.82
N ALA A 172 16.43 4.10 -7.08
CA ALA A 172 17.58 3.29 -7.50
C ALA A 172 18.90 3.90 -6.98
N THR A 173 18.95 5.23 -6.86
CA THR A 173 20.08 5.96 -6.31
C THR A 173 19.71 6.73 -5.05
N PRO A 174 20.68 6.93 -4.13
CA PRO A 174 20.41 7.61 -2.88
C PRO A 174 20.24 9.12 -3.01
N ILE A 175 20.60 9.70 -4.16
CA ILE A 175 20.59 11.15 -4.38
C ILE A 175 19.80 11.47 -5.65
N ILE A 176 18.88 12.42 -5.52
CA ILE A 176 18.13 13.07 -6.60
C ILE A 176 18.56 14.54 -6.63
N ALA A 177 19.04 15.03 -7.77
CA ALA A 177 19.59 16.40 -7.85
C ALA A 177 18.53 17.50 -7.60
N GLN A 178 17.31 17.26 -8.07
CA GLN A 178 16.26 18.28 -8.12
C GLN A 178 14.87 17.64 -8.04
N ALA A 179 14.08 18.05 -7.05
CA ALA A 179 12.76 17.51 -6.79
C ALA A 179 11.74 18.61 -6.44
N VAL A 180 10.46 18.26 -6.53
CA VAL A 180 9.35 19.03 -5.99
C VAL A 180 8.44 18.12 -5.16
N SER A 181 7.96 18.61 -4.03
CA SER A 181 6.94 17.93 -3.20
C SER A 181 5.76 18.87 -2.93
N VAL A 182 4.55 18.31 -2.89
CA VAL A 182 3.34 19.04 -2.50
C VAL A 182 3.04 18.75 -1.04
N ALA A 183 3.08 19.80 -0.21
CA ALA A 183 2.74 19.76 1.20
C ALA A 183 1.34 20.30 1.52
N ALA A 184 0.77 21.09 0.61
CA ALA A 184 -0.61 21.58 0.72
C ALA A 184 -1.60 20.39 0.78
N ASP A 185 -2.30 20.26 1.90
CA ASP A 185 -3.11 19.09 2.26
C ASP A 185 -4.52 19.44 2.75
N ASP A 186 -4.96 20.68 2.52
CA ASP A 186 -6.30 21.11 2.91
C ASP A 186 -7.37 20.43 2.05
N TRP A 187 -8.60 20.39 2.57
CA TRP A 187 -9.76 19.95 1.80
C TRP A 187 -11.04 20.60 2.29
N THR A 188 -12.01 20.70 1.39
CA THR A 188 -13.34 21.26 1.67
C THR A 188 -14.43 20.30 1.21
N ALA A 189 -15.60 20.43 1.82
CA ALA A 189 -16.81 19.69 1.44
C ALA A 189 -17.97 20.64 1.24
N SER A 190 -18.83 20.30 0.28
CA SER A 190 -20.11 20.99 0.06
C SER A 190 -21.20 19.97 -0.22
N ALA A 191 -22.42 20.26 0.24
CA ALA A 191 -23.57 19.44 -0.09
C ALA A 191 -23.94 19.64 -1.57
N ALA A 192 -24.08 18.55 -2.31
CA ALA A 192 -24.44 18.55 -3.73
C ALA A 192 -25.92 18.18 -3.97
N GLY A 193 -26.73 18.09 -2.90
CA GLY A 193 -28.11 17.61 -2.94
C GLY A 193 -28.22 16.08 -2.96
N ASP A 194 -29.42 15.55 -2.72
CA ASP A 194 -29.74 14.11 -2.84
C ASP A 194 -28.78 13.16 -2.10
N GLY A 195 -28.34 13.56 -0.90
CA GLY A 195 -27.40 12.77 -0.13
C GLY A 195 -25.99 12.69 -0.72
N ARG A 196 -25.58 13.62 -1.58
CA ARG A 196 -24.24 13.68 -2.19
C ARG A 196 -23.41 14.78 -1.56
N ILE A 197 -22.11 14.51 -1.40
CA ILE A 197 -21.11 15.45 -0.89
C ILE A 197 -20.00 15.59 -1.92
N ASP A 198 -19.77 16.81 -2.40
CA ASP A 198 -18.65 17.13 -3.28
C ASP A 198 -17.46 17.59 -2.44
N LEU A 199 -16.31 16.97 -2.66
CA LEU A 199 -15.05 17.28 -2.03
C LEU A 199 -14.11 17.95 -3.02
N SER A 200 -13.34 18.92 -2.53
CA SER A 200 -12.14 19.44 -3.20
C SER A 200 -10.96 19.21 -2.28
N VAL A 201 -10.02 18.35 -2.71
CA VAL A 201 -8.94 17.85 -1.87
C VAL A 201 -7.59 18.20 -2.49
N GLU A 202 -6.70 18.80 -1.71
CA GLU A 202 -5.35 19.12 -2.15
C GLU A 202 -4.44 17.89 -2.26
N ALA A 203 -3.52 17.95 -3.20
CA ALA A 203 -2.70 16.82 -3.62
C ALA A 203 -1.80 16.25 -2.51
N GLY A 204 -1.46 17.03 -1.47
CA GLY A 204 -0.66 16.60 -0.33
C GLY A 204 -1.45 15.77 0.69
N LYS A 205 -2.79 15.80 0.68
CA LYS A 205 -3.64 15.05 1.62
C LYS A 205 -3.34 13.56 1.54
N GLY A 206 -3.10 12.92 2.69
CA GLY A 206 -2.93 11.47 2.75
C GLY A 206 -4.21 10.72 2.39
N VAL A 207 -4.12 9.66 1.58
CA VAL A 207 -5.29 8.88 1.13
C VAL A 207 -6.01 8.26 2.33
N ASP A 208 -5.32 7.47 3.16
CA ASP A 208 -5.93 6.87 4.35
C ASP A 208 -6.47 7.93 5.32
N ALA A 209 -5.80 9.08 5.49
CA ALA A 209 -6.30 10.16 6.32
C ALA A 209 -7.65 10.71 5.81
N LEU A 210 -7.77 10.95 4.50
CA LEU A 210 -9.04 11.35 3.89
C LEU A 210 -10.12 10.28 4.08
N VAL A 211 -9.78 9.00 3.91
CA VAL A 211 -10.73 7.89 4.15
C VAL A 211 -11.23 7.96 5.59
N ARG A 212 -10.36 8.01 6.60
CA ARG A 212 -10.78 8.06 8.02
C ARG A 212 -11.66 9.28 8.31
N GLU A 213 -11.28 10.46 7.80
CA GLU A 213 -12.02 11.71 8.04
C GLU A 213 -13.41 11.72 7.39
N THR A 214 -13.55 11.11 6.21
CA THR A 214 -14.83 11.06 5.48
C THR A 214 -15.74 9.95 6.02
N THR A 215 -15.20 8.77 6.30
CA THR A 215 -15.99 7.66 6.84
C THR A 215 -16.43 7.92 8.29
N ALA A 216 -15.65 8.65 9.09
CA ALA A 216 -16.05 9.10 10.42
C ALA A 216 -17.27 10.04 10.40
N ARG A 217 -17.52 10.71 9.28
CA ARG A 217 -18.73 11.53 9.04
C ARG A 217 -19.90 10.71 8.50
N GLY A 218 -19.75 9.39 8.37
CA GLY A 218 -20.76 8.51 7.81
C GLY A 218 -20.87 8.59 6.29
N TRP A 219 -19.84 9.08 5.60
CA TRP A 219 -19.84 9.17 4.13
C TRP A 219 -19.28 7.90 3.51
N PHE A 220 -19.89 7.49 2.39
CA PHE A 220 -19.60 6.28 1.62
C PHE A 220 -18.93 6.62 0.28
N GLY A 221 -18.09 5.72 -0.20
CA GLY A 221 -17.49 5.73 -1.54
C GLY A 221 -15.99 5.50 -1.59
N ILE A 222 -15.27 5.59 -0.45
CA ILE A 222 -13.80 5.41 -0.41
C ILE A 222 -13.30 4.56 0.76
N GLU A 223 -14.19 4.00 1.58
CA GLU A 223 -13.89 3.12 2.71
C GLU A 223 -13.03 1.90 2.34
N ALA A 224 -13.22 1.35 1.14
CA ALA A 224 -12.42 0.24 0.61
C ALA A 224 -10.96 0.62 0.32
N LEU A 225 -10.66 1.93 0.23
CA LEU A 225 -9.32 2.48 0.06
C LEU A 225 -8.59 2.71 1.39
N ALA A 226 -9.19 2.32 2.52
CA ALA A 226 -8.56 2.37 3.82
C ALA A 226 -7.20 1.66 3.81
N GLU A 227 -6.26 2.19 4.57
CA GLU A 227 -4.93 1.63 4.74
C GLU A 227 -4.12 1.59 3.40
N ILE A 228 -4.46 2.46 2.43
CA ILE A 228 -3.61 2.74 1.26
C ILE A 228 -2.66 3.91 1.58
N PRO A 229 -1.33 3.71 1.49
CA PRO A 229 -0.34 4.78 1.67
C PRO A 229 -0.26 5.71 0.46
N GLY A 230 0.28 6.91 0.68
CA GLY A 230 0.48 7.91 -0.35
C GLY A 230 -0.49 9.07 -0.23
N THR A 231 -0.50 9.94 -1.24
CA THR A 231 -1.29 11.17 -1.23
C THR A 231 -2.40 11.14 -2.29
N VAL A 232 -3.41 11.95 -2.08
CA VAL A 232 -4.55 12.14 -3.00
C VAL A 232 -4.08 12.62 -4.36
N GLY A 233 -3.01 13.42 -4.43
CA GLY A 233 -2.41 13.83 -5.70
C GLY A 233 -1.79 12.68 -6.50
N ALA A 234 -1.29 11.64 -5.82
CA ALA A 234 -0.75 10.45 -6.47
C ALA A 234 -1.84 9.43 -6.84
N ALA A 235 -3.00 9.45 -6.19
CA ALA A 235 -4.04 8.45 -6.38
C ALA A 235 -4.57 8.35 -7.83
N PRO A 236 -4.82 9.47 -8.56
CA PRO A 236 -5.23 9.42 -9.96
C PRO A 236 -4.15 8.86 -10.89
N MET A 237 -2.86 9.00 -10.57
CA MET A 237 -1.77 8.56 -11.44
C MET A 237 -1.94 7.09 -11.84
N GLN A 238 -2.23 6.24 -10.86
CA GLN A 238 -2.41 4.81 -11.08
C GLN A 238 -3.86 4.36 -10.89
N ASN A 239 -4.82 5.27 -10.84
CA ASN A 239 -6.21 4.94 -10.51
C ASN A 239 -6.27 3.98 -9.30
N VAL A 240 -5.74 4.45 -8.17
CA VAL A 240 -5.58 3.63 -6.96
C VAL A 240 -6.89 2.93 -6.63
N GLY A 241 -6.81 1.62 -6.37
CA GLY A 241 -7.99 0.83 -6.04
C GLY A 241 -7.68 -0.40 -5.22
N ALA A 242 -8.63 -0.79 -4.39
CA ALA A 242 -8.58 -1.98 -3.55
C ALA A 242 -10.00 -2.49 -3.28
N TYR A 243 -10.12 -3.81 -3.13
CA TYR A 243 -11.38 -4.48 -2.72
C TYR A 243 -12.60 -4.14 -3.58
N GLY A 244 -12.41 -3.93 -4.88
CA GLY A 244 -13.50 -3.67 -5.83
C GLY A 244 -13.83 -2.18 -6.04
N THR A 245 -13.15 -1.27 -5.33
CA THR A 245 -13.29 0.18 -5.51
C THR A 245 -12.02 0.77 -6.09
N GLU A 246 -12.17 1.71 -7.02
CA GLU A 246 -11.10 2.54 -7.58
C GLU A 246 -11.41 4.02 -7.33
N ILE A 247 -10.38 4.86 -7.21
CA ILE A 247 -10.57 6.30 -6.98
C ILE A 247 -11.37 6.97 -8.12
N SER A 248 -11.28 6.42 -9.34
CA SER A 248 -12.04 6.87 -10.49
C SER A 248 -13.55 6.75 -10.32
N ASP A 249 -14.04 5.80 -9.51
CA ASP A 249 -15.48 5.58 -9.24
C ASP A 249 -16.15 6.82 -8.62
N VAL A 250 -15.37 7.59 -7.85
CA VAL A 250 -15.82 8.78 -7.13
C VAL A 250 -15.22 10.08 -7.67
N THR A 251 -14.32 10.02 -8.64
CA THR A 251 -13.65 11.22 -9.18
C THR A 251 -14.62 12.05 -10.02
N ARG A 252 -14.68 13.35 -9.75
CA ARG A 252 -15.45 14.34 -10.53
C ARG A 252 -14.58 15.19 -11.42
N TRP A 253 -13.36 15.49 -10.98
CA TRP A 253 -12.37 16.19 -11.77
C TRP A 253 -10.99 16.05 -11.15
N VAL A 254 -9.96 16.23 -11.97
CA VAL A 254 -8.56 16.37 -11.52
C VAL A 254 -8.03 17.70 -12.02
N GLU A 255 -7.48 18.51 -11.13
CA GLU A 255 -6.81 19.77 -11.45
C GLU A 255 -5.30 19.55 -11.39
N ALA A 256 -4.60 19.89 -12.47
CA ALA A 256 -3.16 19.69 -12.60
C ALA A 256 -2.49 20.89 -13.29
N TRP A 257 -1.25 21.18 -12.89
CA TRP A 257 -0.38 22.11 -13.60
C TRP A 257 0.24 21.40 -14.82
N ASP A 258 0.06 21.99 -16.00
CA ASP A 258 0.78 21.59 -17.21
C ASP A 258 2.20 22.16 -17.14
N ARG A 259 3.20 21.32 -16.92
CA ARG A 259 4.60 21.74 -16.84
C ARG A 259 5.15 22.27 -18.18
N ARG A 260 4.54 21.89 -19.30
CA ARG A 260 4.95 22.35 -20.65
C ARG A 260 4.31 23.69 -20.97
N GLU A 261 2.99 23.80 -20.77
CA GLU A 261 2.22 25.00 -21.11
C GLU A 261 2.20 26.05 -20.00
N ARG A 262 2.70 25.70 -18.81
CA ARG A 262 2.77 26.56 -17.61
C ARG A 262 1.42 27.17 -17.25
N ARG A 263 0.39 26.32 -17.18
CA ARG A 263 -0.97 26.71 -16.80
C ARG A 263 -1.71 25.59 -16.10
N ILE A 264 -2.70 25.96 -15.28
CA ILE A 264 -3.59 25.01 -14.64
C ILE A 264 -4.59 24.46 -15.68
N ARG A 265 -4.79 23.14 -15.65
CA ARG A 265 -5.79 22.41 -16.42
C ARG A 265 -6.67 21.60 -15.49
N ARG A 266 -7.97 21.58 -15.78
CA ARG A 266 -8.93 20.71 -15.11
C ARG A 266 -9.45 19.67 -16.10
N PHE A 267 -9.42 18.42 -15.68
CA PHE A 267 -9.87 17.25 -16.43
C PHE A 267 -11.13 16.72 -15.77
N ASP A 268 -12.18 16.47 -16.56
CA ASP A 268 -13.30 15.65 -16.12
C ASP A 268 -12.90 14.16 -16.11
N PRO A 269 -13.77 13.23 -15.64
CA PRO A 269 -13.42 11.82 -15.52
C PRO A 269 -13.06 11.17 -16.86
N ASP A 270 -13.76 11.52 -17.94
CA ASP A 270 -13.50 10.99 -19.28
C ASP A 270 -12.12 11.47 -19.77
N ALA A 271 -11.78 12.73 -19.53
CA ALA A 271 -10.49 13.30 -19.89
C ALA A 271 -9.33 12.78 -19.01
N CYS A 272 -9.60 12.24 -17.82
CA CYS A 272 -8.57 11.55 -17.03
C CYS A 272 -8.17 10.21 -17.66
N ASP A 273 -9.03 9.62 -18.49
CA ASP A 273 -8.79 8.40 -19.27
C ASP A 273 -8.21 7.26 -18.39
N PHE A 274 -8.96 6.99 -17.31
CA PHE A 274 -8.66 5.97 -16.30
C PHE A 274 -8.86 4.57 -16.85
N SER A 275 -7.99 3.65 -16.43
CA SER A 275 -8.13 2.22 -16.63
C SER A 275 -7.42 1.49 -15.49
N TYR A 276 -7.44 0.16 -15.50
CA TYR A 276 -6.80 -0.64 -14.47
C TYR A 276 -5.31 -0.26 -14.31
N ARG A 277 -4.97 0.28 -13.13
CA ARG A 277 -3.61 0.74 -12.78
C ARG A 277 -3.00 1.78 -13.74
N SER A 278 -3.84 2.56 -14.42
CA SER A 278 -3.42 3.49 -15.47
C SER A 278 -4.34 4.71 -15.59
N SER A 279 -3.77 5.80 -16.11
CA SER A 279 -4.46 7.07 -16.36
C SER A 279 -3.73 7.86 -17.43
N ARG A 280 -4.33 8.94 -17.94
CA ARG A 280 -3.64 9.92 -18.79
C ARG A 280 -2.35 10.41 -18.12
N PHE A 281 -2.39 10.70 -16.83
CA PHE A 281 -1.26 11.26 -16.10
C PHE A 281 -0.06 10.31 -16.02
N LYS A 282 -0.31 9.00 -15.95
CA LYS A 282 0.76 7.97 -16.03
C LYS A 282 1.30 7.81 -17.45
N ARG A 283 0.45 7.88 -18.48
CA ARG A 283 0.90 7.79 -19.89
C ARG A 283 1.68 9.03 -20.32
N GLU A 284 1.30 10.20 -19.82
CA GLU A 284 1.98 11.47 -20.02
C GLU A 284 2.90 11.81 -18.82
N ALA A 285 3.60 10.79 -18.30
CA ALA A 285 4.48 10.95 -17.14
C ALA A 285 5.49 12.09 -17.35
N GLY A 286 5.67 12.89 -16.29
CA GLY A 286 6.56 14.06 -16.32
C GLY A 286 5.90 15.35 -16.82
N ARG A 287 4.73 15.33 -17.47
CA ARG A 287 4.04 16.57 -17.89
C ARG A 287 3.19 17.20 -16.80
N TRP A 288 2.48 16.39 -16.03
CA TRP A 288 1.43 16.86 -15.12
C TRP A 288 1.92 16.86 -13.67
N LEU A 289 1.68 17.96 -12.96
CA LEU A 289 1.71 18.01 -11.49
C LEU A 289 0.27 18.12 -10.99
N ILE A 290 -0.28 17.06 -10.42
CA ILE A 290 -1.64 17.09 -9.86
C ILE A 290 -1.65 17.99 -8.63
N LEU A 291 -2.60 18.93 -8.60
CA LEU A 291 -2.76 19.95 -7.57
C LEU A 291 -3.94 19.63 -6.65
N ARG A 292 -5.09 19.29 -7.24
CA ARG A 292 -6.32 19.00 -6.50
C ARG A 292 -7.12 17.90 -7.18
N VAL A 293 -7.86 17.14 -6.39
CA VAL A 293 -8.79 16.12 -6.87
C VAL A 293 -10.17 16.43 -6.32
N GLY A 294 -11.15 16.49 -7.23
CA GLY A 294 -12.56 16.59 -6.90
C GLY A 294 -13.17 15.21 -6.77
N LEU A 295 -13.76 14.91 -5.62
CA LEU A 295 -14.43 13.62 -5.35
C LEU A 295 -15.91 13.85 -5.05
N ARG A 296 -16.75 12.84 -5.30
CA ARG A 296 -18.16 12.82 -4.91
C ARG A 296 -18.46 11.59 -4.09
N LEU A 297 -18.83 11.81 -2.83
CA LEU A 297 -19.22 10.78 -1.88
C LEU A 297 -20.73 10.81 -1.63
N SER A 298 -21.22 9.78 -0.95
CA SER A 298 -22.64 9.64 -0.57
C SER A 298 -22.80 9.69 0.95
N THR A 299 -23.88 10.28 1.46
CA THR A 299 -24.32 10.18 2.85
C THR A 299 -25.27 9.01 3.07
N GLN A 300 -25.60 8.28 2.01
CA GLN A 300 -26.48 7.12 2.01
C GLN A 300 -25.68 5.88 1.59
N ALA A 301 -25.97 4.75 2.24
CA ALA A 301 -25.38 3.49 1.85
C ALA A 301 -25.76 3.14 0.40
N PRO A 302 -24.83 2.61 -0.41
CA PRO A 302 -25.16 2.10 -1.73
C PRO A 302 -26.07 0.85 -1.62
N ALA A 303 -26.76 0.51 -2.70
CA ALA A 303 -27.78 -0.54 -2.69
C ALA A 303 -27.22 -1.95 -2.41
N ASP A 304 -25.94 -2.17 -2.68
CA ASP A 304 -25.18 -3.40 -2.48
C ASP A 304 -24.36 -3.38 -1.18
N TRP A 305 -24.73 -2.51 -0.22
CA TRP A 305 -23.99 -2.37 1.03
C TRP A 305 -24.21 -3.53 2.02
N PRO A 306 -23.15 -4.05 2.67
CA PRO A 306 -21.73 -3.83 2.37
C PRO A 306 -21.26 -4.70 1.20
N PRO A 307 -20.35 -4.22 0.33
CA PRO A 307 -19.77 -5.06 -0.71
C PRO A 307 -18.90 -6.14 -0.08
N VAL A 308 -19.16 -7.40 -0.43
CA VAL A 308 -18.47 -8.58 0.13
C VAL A 308 -17.85 -9.51 -0.93
N ASP A 309 -18.07 -9.20 -2.22
CA ASP A 309 -17.69 -10.07 -3.34
C ASP A 309 -16.17 -10.21 -3.55
N TYR A 310 -15.36 -9.39 -2.86
CA TYR A 310 -13.91 -9.48 -2.96
C TYR A 310 -13.34 -10.56 -2.01
N PRO A 311 -12.40 -11.41 -2.47
CA PRO A 311 -11.86 -12.50 -1.65
C PRO A 311 -11.35 -12.08 -0.26
N GLY A 312 -11.91 -12.72 0.77
CA GLY A 312 -11.60 -12.48 2.18
C GLY A 312 -12.40 -11.36 2.85
N VAL A 313 -13.16 -10.55 2.10
CA VAL A 313 -14.00 -9.49 2.68
C VAL A 313 -15.24 -10.08 3.35
N GLU A 314 -15.94 -11.01 2.69
CA GLU A 314 -17.13 -11.65 3.27
C GLU A 314 -16.85 -12.25 4.65
N GLU A 315 -15.80 -13.07 4.77
CA GLU A 315 -15.43 -13.70 6.04
C GLU A 315 -15.10 -12.66 7.13
N ALA A 316 -14.48 -11.54 6.74
CA ALA A 316 -14.11 -10.48 7.66
C ALA A 316 -15.33 -9.68 8.14
N VAL A 317 -16.29 -9.41 7.25
CA VAL A 317 -17.60 -8.81 7.60
C VAL A 317 -18.42 -9.75 8.48
N ASP A 318 -18.42 -11.06 8.20
CA ASP A 318 -19.06 -12.07 9.05
C ASP A 318 -18.47 -12.14 10.45
N ARG A 319 -17.15 -12.02 10.54
CA ARG A 319 -16.45 -11.98 11.82
C ARG A 319 -16.81 -10.71 12.59
N TRP A 320 -16.91 -9.57 11.90
CA TRP A 320 -17.39 -8.32 12.49
C TRP A 320 -18.82 -8.48 13.00
N SER A 321 -19.75 -9.00 12.19
CA SER A 321 -21.17 -9.17 12.53
C SER A 321 -21.35 -10.08 13.77
N ARG A 322 -20.67 -11.24 13.79
CA ARG A 322 -20.69 -12.13 14.97
C ARG A 322 -20.14 -11.49 16.23
N ARG A 323 -19.09 -10.66 16.11
CA ARG A 323 -18.46 -9.97 17.25
C ARG A 323 -19.34 -8.86 17.81
N THR A 324 -20.10 -8.15 16.96
CA THR A 324 -20.94 -7.02 17.36
C THR A 324 -22.38 -7.42 17.67
N GLY A 325 -22.84 -8.58 17.19
CA GLY A 325 -24.24 -9.01 17.27
C GLY A 325 -25.17 -8.21 16.35
N ARG A 326 -24.62 -7.51 15.34
CA ARG A 326 -25.37 -6.68 14.38
C ARG A 326 -25.40 -7.37 13.01
N GLU A 327 -26.48 -7.18 12.27
CA GLU A 327 -26.60 -7.62 10.88
C GLU A 327 -25.52 -6.97 10.00
N ARG A 328 -25.12 -7.65 8.90
CA ARG A 328 -24.04 -7.21 8.01
C ARG A 328 -24.31 -5.80 7.45
N GLU A 329 -25.56 -5.54 7.07
CA GLU A 329 -26.05 -4.29 6.47
C GLU A 329 -25.95 -3.09 7.41
N ALA A 330 -25.84 -3.34 8.72
CA ALA A 330 -25.71 -2.29 9.72
C ALA A 330 -24.28 -1.76 9.85
N ILE A 331 -23.28 -2.37 9.20
CA ILE A 331 -21.90 -1.90 9.29
C ILE A 331 -21.80 -0.46 8.76
N SER A 332 -21.20 0.43 9.55
CA SER A 332 -20.94 1.81 9.10
C SER A 332 -19.75 1.87 8.14
N PRO A 333 -19.59 2.92 7.32
CA PRO A 333 -18.42 3.05 6.44
C PRO A 333 -17.10 3.11 7.23
N ALA A 334 -17.12 3.68 8.44
CA ALA A 334 -15.96 3.67 9.34
C ALA A 334 -15.62 2.25 9.82
N GLU A 335 -16.61 1.47 10.24
CA GLU A 335 -16.40 0.07 10.64
C GLU A 335 -15.93 -0.80 9.47
N TYR A 336 -16.46 -0.57 8.27
CA TYR A 336 -16.01 -1.25 7.06
C TYR A 336 -14.55 -0.91 6.72
N ALA A 337 -14.16 0.37 6.82
CA ALA A 337 -12.76 0.78 6.68
C ALA A 337 -11.83 0.07 7.68
N GLU A 338 -12.27 -0.17 8.93
CA GLU A 338 -11.52 -0.97 9.91
C GLU A 338 -11.42 -2.45 9.52
N VAL A 339 -12.51 -3.04 8.99
CA VAL A 339 -12.49 -4.41 8.45
C VAL A 339 -11.46 -4.52 7.32
N ILE A 340 -11.48 -3.59 6.37
CA ILE A 340 -10.50 -3.54 5.26
C ILE A 340 -9.08 -3.37 5.78
N THR A 341 -8.88 -2.50 6.77
CA THR A 341 -7.59 -2.28 7.43
C THR A 341 -7.04 -3.58 8.02
N ALA A 342 -7.87 -4.35 8.72
CA ALA A 342 -7.47 -5.64 9.29
C ALA A 342 -7.05 -6.65 8.20
N ILE A 343 -7.79 -6.74 7.10
CA ILE A 343 -7.43 -7.62 5.97
C ILE A 343 -6.09 -7.20 5.38
N ARG A 344 -5.85 -5.89 5.21
CA ARG A 344 -4.60 -5.37 4.65
C ARG A 344 -3.41 -5.63 5.57
N ARG A 345 -3.54 -5.35 6.86
CA ARG A 345 -2.49 -5.58 7.87
C ARG A 345 -2.13 -7.05 8.07
N ALA A 346 -3.06 -7.97 7.77
CA ALA A 346 -2.75 -9.40 7.75
C ALA A 346 -1.76 -9.78 6.63
N LYS A 347 -1.70 -8.99 5.54
CA LYS A 347 -0.91 -9.29 4.33
C LYS A 347 0.29 -8.36 4.14
N LEU A 348 0.19 -7.11 4.58
CA LEU A 348 1.16 -6.04 4.35
C LEU A 348 1.77 -5.59 5.68
N PRO A 349 3.07 -5.21 5.70
CA PRO A 349 3.63 -4.51 6.84
C PRO A 349 2.99 -3.12 6.98
N ASP A 350 2.85 -2.64 8.21
CA ASP A 350 2.42 -1.27 8.47
C ASP A 350 3.56 -0.31 8.12
N TRP A 351 3.34 0.54 7.12
CA TRP A 351 4.33 1.51 6.64
C TRP A 351 4.61 2.61 7.66
N ARG A 352 3.79 2.74 8.71
CA ARG A 352 3.96 3.69 9.81
C ARG A 352 4.89 3.16 10.91
N GLU A 353 4.98 1.83 11.10
CA GLU A 353 5.59 1.19 12.28
C GLU A 353 7.10 0.86 12.15
N GLY A 354 7.75 1.30 11.07
CA GLY A 354 9.17 1.04 10.85
C GLY A 354 9.39 -0.11 9.88
N TRP A 355 10.20 -1.09 10.28
CA TRP A 355 10.60 -2.22 9.43
C TRP A 355 9.62 -3.40 9.54
N PRO A 356 9.43 -4.20 8.46
CA PRO A 356 10.02 -4.02 7.14
C PRO A 356 9.33 -2.92 6.32
N GLY A 357 10.10 -2.28 5.42
CA GLY A 357 9.57 -1.38 4.40
C GLY A 357 9.05 -2.15 3.19
N SER A 358 8.03 -1.63 2.53
CA SER A 358 7.42 -2.23 1.34
C SER A 358 6.79 -1.17 0.44
N ALA A 359 6.72 -1.42 -0.87
CA ALA A 359 5.91 -0.65 -1.83
C ALA A 359 4.57 -1.35 -2.15
N GLY A 360 4.11 -2.26 -1.28
CA GLY A 360 2.90 -3.04 -1.52
C GLY A 360 3.15 -4.21 -2.46
N SER A 361 2.22 -4.44 -3.39
CA SER A 361 2.42 -5.42 -4.45
C SER A 361 3.53 -4.92 -5.37
N PHE A 362 4.55 -5.75 -5.59
CA PHE A 362 5.74 -5.30 -6.31
C PHE A 362 5.68 -5.61 -7.81
N PHE A 363 4.88 -6.60 -8.20
CA PHE A 363 4.71 -7.01 -9.59
C PHE A 363 3.26 -6.94 -10.02
N HIS A 364 3.03 -6.59 -11.28
CA HIS A 364 1.71 -6.71 -11.91
C HIS A 364 1.33 -8.18 -12.08
N ASN A 365 0.02 -8.45 -11.98
CA ASN A 365 -0.53 -9.75 -12.38
C ASN A 365 -0.47 -9.85 -13.91
N PRO A 366 0.32 -10.78 -14.50
CA PRO A 366 0.44 -10.89 -15.94
C PRO A 366 -0.90 -11.30 -16.57
N ILE A 367 -1.21 -10.69 -17.71
CA ILE A 367 -2.28 -11.14 -18.62
C ILE A 367 -1.59 -11.92 -19.73
N VAL A 368 -1.95 -13.19 -19.87
CA VAL A 368 -1.37 -14.10 -20.86
C VAL A 368 -2.43 -14.55 -21.86
N SER A 369 -1.99 -15.05 -23.01
CA SER A 369 -2.90 -15.65 -23.99
C SER A 369 -3.59 -16.89 -23.40
N GLU A 370 -4.76 -17.25 -23.93
CA GLU A 370 -5.44 -18.48 -23.49
C GLU A 370 -4.60 -19.74 -23.73
N GLN A 371 -3.80 -19.75 -24.81
CA GLN A 371 -2.90 -20.87 -25.12
C GLN A 371 -1.85 -21.04 -24.02
N GLU A 372 -1.30 -19.92 -23.55
CA GLU A 372 -0.31 -19.90 -22.48
C GLU A 372 -0.93 -20.32 -21.14
N ALA A 373 -2.11 -19.80 -20.81
CA ALA A 373 -2.86 -20.22 -19.62
C ALA A 373 -3.17 -21.73 -19.65
N ARG A 374 -3.61 -22.27 -20.79
CA ARG A 374 -3.84 -23.72 -20.97
C ARG A 374 -2.54 -24.53 -20.82
N ARG A 375 -1.39 -24.01 -21.28
CA ARG A 375 -0.08 -24.65 -21.10
C ARG A 375 0.28 -24.75 -19.63
N LEU A 376 0.14 -23.65 -18.89
CA LEU A 376 0.41 -23.60 -17.46
C LEU A 376 -0.55 -24.50 -16.67
N ALA A 377 -1.84 -24.48 -16.97
CA ALA A 377 -2.85 -25.31 -16.30
C ALA A 377 -2.62 -26.82 -16.47
N ARG A 378 -1.99 -27.28 -17.57
CA ARG A 378 -1.60 -28.69 -17.71
C ARG A 378 -0.53 -29.11 -16.70
N ARG A 379 0.40 -28.19 -16.38
CA ARG A 379 1.47 -28.44 -15.39
C ARG A 379 0.98 -28.20 -13.97
N TRP A 380 0.09 -27.24 -13.77
CA TRP A 380 -0.49 -26.86 -12.49
C TRP A 380 -2.02 -26.76 -12.58
N PRO A 381 -2.74 -27.89 -12.43
CA PRO A 381 -4.20 -27.91 -12.58
C PRO A 381 -4.97 -27.02 -11.58
N ALA A 382 -4.39 -26.77 -10.40
CA ALA A 382 -4.96 -25.91 -9.36
C ALA A 382 -4.57 -24.42 -9.51
N MET A 383 -3.93 -24.02 -10.62
CA MET A 383 -3.51 -22.64 -10.83
C MET A 383 -4.72 -21.69 -10.88
N PRO A 384 -4.76 -20.64 -10.03
CA PRO A 384 -5.78 -19.61 -10.12
C PRO A 384 -5.60 -18.81 -11.40
N HIS A 385 -6.70 -18.57 -12.11
CA HIS A 385 -6.70 -17.82 -13.35
C HIS A 385 -8.04 -17.11 -13.52
N PHE A 386 -8.01 -15.91 -14.10
CA PHE A 386 -9.18 -15.06 -14.21
C PHE A 386 -9.29 -14.56 -15.65
N PRO A 387 -10.31 -14.98 -16.42
CA PRO A 387 -10.57 -14.42 -17.74
C PRO A 387 -10.77 -12.91 -17.66
N VAL A 388 -10.15 -12.18 -18.57
CA VAL A 388 -10.27 -10.72 -18.77
C VAL A 388 -10.40 -10.43 -20.26
N ALA A 389 -10.77 -9.20 -20.64
CA ALA A 389 -11.03 -8.85 -22.04
C ALA A 389 -9.88 -9.23 -22.99
N ASP A 390 -8.63 -9.03 -22.55
CA ASP A 390 -7.43 -9.21 -23.37
C ASP A 390 -6.69 -10.53 -23.11
N GLY A 391 -7.32 -11.49 -22.41
CA GLY A 391 -6.74 -12.82 -22.17
C GLY A 391 -7.05 -13.38 -20.79
N VAL A 392 -6.06 -14.00 -20.16
CA VAL A 392 -6.21 -14.64 -18.85
C VAL A 392 -5.22 -14.03 -17.87
N LYS A 393 -5.75 -13.39 -16.82
CA LYS A 393 -4.96 -12.83 -15.73
C LYS A 393 -4.53 -13.94 -14.76
N ILE A 394 -3.23 -14.05 -14.52
CA ILE A 394 -2.65 -14.99 -13.55
C ILE A 394 -2.15 -14.21 -12.33
N PRO A 395 -2.48 -14.61 -11.09
CA PRO A 395 -1.94 -13.97 -9.90
C PRO A 395 -0.42 -14.11 -9.81
N ALA A 396 0.30 -12.99 -9.82
CA ALA A 396 1.76 -12.97 -9.71
C ALA A 396 2.24 -13.54 -8.36
N GLY A 397 1.47 -13.35 -7.28
CA GLY A 397 1.77 -13.98 -5.98
C GLY A 397 1.82 -15.51 -6.07
N TRP A 398 0.91 -16.13 -6.83
CA TRP A 398 0.91 -17.58 -7.05
C TRP A 398 2.12 -18.02 -7.88
N LEU A 399 2.51 -17.25 -8.90
CA LEU A 399 3.70 -17.54 -9.71
C LEU A 399 4.98 -17.50 -8.86
N ILE A 400 5.11 -16.51 -7.96
CA ILE A 400 6.24 -16.36 -7.04
C ILE A 400 6.27 -17.52 -6.03
N GLU A 401 5.12 -17.92 -5.48
CA GLU A 401 5.00 -19.11 -4.61
C GLU A 401 5.40 -20.39 -5.34
N THR A 402 4.89 -20.58 -6.56
CA THR A 402 5.20 -21.75 -7.40
C THR A 402 6.69 -21.84 -7.74
N ALA A 403 7.35 -20.69 -7.88
CA ALA A 403 8.78 -20.60 -8.10
C ALA A 403 9.64 -20.85 -6.84
N GLY A 404 9.00 -21.05 -5.68
CA GLY A 404 9.64 -21.32 -4.39
C GLY A 404 10.18 -20.07 -3.70
N MET A 405 9.74 -18.87 -4.09
CA MET A 405 10.34 -17.62 -3.63
C MET A 405 9.65 -17.01 -2.40
N LYS A 406 8.49 -17.49 -1.95
CA LYS A 406 7.81 -16.95 -0.75
C LYS A 406 8.66 -17.14 0.50
N GLY A 407 8.92 -16.06 1.22
CA GLY A 407 9.80 -16.07 2.40
C GLY A 407 11.30 -16.14 2.06
N HIS A 408 11.68 -16.20 0.78
CA HIS A 408 13.07 -16.18 0.36
C HIS A 408 13.72 -14.84 0.74
N ARG A 409 14.95 -14.90 1.23
CA ARG A 409 15.66 -13.74 1.79
C ARG A 409 17.11 -13.72 1.35
N GLU A 410 17.57 -12.54 0.94
CA GLU A 410 18.96 -12.24 0.60
C GLU A 410 19.42 -11.03 1.42
N GLY A 411 20.09 -11.30 2.54
CA GLY A 411 20.56 -10.24 3.45
C GLY A 411 19.42 -9.32 3.93
N PRO A 412 19.45 -8.02 3.60
CA PRO A 412 18.45 -7.04 4.05
C PRO A 412 17.14 -7.04 3.24
N VAL A 413 16.98 -7.88 2.23
CA VAL A 413 15.78 -7.91 1.36
C VAL A 413 15.15 -9.29 1.31
N ALA A 414 13.83 -9.34 1.22
CA ALA A 414 13.08 -10.59 1.23
C ALA A 414 11.79 -10.52 0.41
N VAL A 415 11.28 -11.67 -0.02
CA VAL A 415 9.88 -11.84 -0.38
C VAL A 415 9.11 -12.10 0.90
N SER A 416 8.02 -11.37 1.14
CA SER A 416 7.23 -11.51 2.37
C SER A 416 6.75 -12.95 2.57
N ALA A 417 6.92 -13.47 3.79
CA ALA A 417 6.33 -14.75 4.18
C ALA A 417 4.79 -14.67 4.31
N ARG A 418 4.23 -13.46 4.48
CA ARG A 418 2.77 -13.25 4.60
C ARG A 418 2.10 -13.25 3.23
N HIS A 419 2.71 -12.58 2.24
CA HIS A 419 2.13 -12.42 0.92
C HIS A 419 3.22 -12.34 -0.16
N ALA A 420 3.34 -13.35 -1.02
CA ALA A 420 4.47 -13.49 -1.94
C ALA A 420 4.61 -12.37 -2.99
N LEU A 421 3.54 -11.60 -3.25
CA LEU A 421 3.62 -10.44 -4.14
C LEU A 421 4.33 -9.23 -3.52
N VAL A 422 4.65 -9.29 -2.22
CA VAL A 422 5.22 -8.19 -1.46
C VAL A 422 6.71 -8.43 -1.30
N LEU A 423 7.51 -7.46 -1.74
CA LEU A 423 8.93 -7.41 -1.41
C LEU A 423 9.13 -6.53 -0.18
N GLU A 424 10.01 -6.98 0.71
CA GLU A 424 10.31 -6.40 2.01
C GLU A 424 11.77 -5.95 2.05
N HIS A 425 11.99 -4.72 2.51
CA HIS A 425 13.30 -4.20 2.87
C HIS A 425 13.38 -4.18 4.40
N HIS A 426 14.40 -4.81 4.99
CA HIS A 426 14.61 -4.91 6.44
C HIS A 426 15.67 -3.93 6.97
N GLY A 427 16.14 -3.02 6.13
CA GLY A 427 17.18 -2.03 6.45
C GLY A 427 18.57 -2.47 6.03
N GLY A 428 19.37 -1.51 5.56
CA GLY A 428 20.76 -1.72 5.15
C GLY A 428 20.96 -2.02 3.67
N ALA A 429 19.90 -2.10 2.86
CA ALA A 429 20.00 -2.22 1.41
C ALA A 429 19.99 -0.84 0.73
N THR A 430 20.76 -0.71 -0.32
CA THR A 430 20.61 0.34 -1.33
C THR A 430 19.44 0.01 -2.27
N GLY A 431 18.97 1.03 -3.01
CA GLY A 431 17.98 0.82 -4.06
C GLY A 431 18.42 -0.13 -5.15
N ALA A 432 19.70 -0.07 -5.54
CA ALA A 432 20.29 -0.96 -6.52
C ALA A 432 20.27 -2.43 -6.06
N GLU A 433 20.63 -2.70 -4.80
CA GLU A 433 20.55 -4.04 -4.21
C GLU A 433 19.10 -4.54 -4.13
N PHE A 434 18.17 -3.67 -3.75
CA PHE A 434 16.74 -4.01 -3.72
C PHE A 434 16.21 -4.37 -5.12
N LEU A 435 16.60 -3.60 -6.15
CA LEU A 435 16.23 -3.89 -7.53
C LEU A 435 16.90 -5.16 -8.07
N ALA A 436 18.14 -5.44 -7.70
CA ALA A 436 18.83 -6.68 -8.07
C ALA A 436 18.12 -7.91 -7.48
N PHE A 437 17.64 -7.81 -6.23
CA PHE A 437 16.82 -8.85 -5.62
C PHE A 437 15.46 -9.01 -6.33
N ALA A 438 14.79 -7.91 -6.68
CA ALA A 438 13.57 -7.99 -7.46
C ALA A 438 13.79 -8.69 -8.82
N GLU A 439 14.93 -8.45 -9.47
CA GLU A 439 15.31 -9.12 -10.71
C GLU A 439 15.58 -10.61 -10.50
N SER A 440 16.18 -11.01 -9.36
CA SER A 440 16.40 -12.42 -9.03
C SER A 440 15.07 -13.19 -8.89
N VAL A 441 14.06 -12.56 -8.26
CA VAL A 441 12.69 -13.09 -8.19
C VAL A 441 12.07 -13.23 -9.58
N ARG A 442 12.17 -12.16 -10.40
CA ARG A 442 11.63 -12.12 -11.76
C ARG A 442 12.20 -13.22 -12.65
N ARG A 443 13.53 -13.37 -12.62
CA ARG A 443 14.27 -14.42 -13.33
C ARG A 443 13.84 -15.81 -12.87
N ARG A 444 13.75 -16.04 -11.55
CA ARG A 444 13.36 -17.35 -11.01
C ARG A 444 11.93 -17.74 -11.41
N VAL A 445 10.99 -16.79 -11.41
CA VAL A 445 9.63 -17.02 -11.90
C VAL A 445 9.64 -17.37 -13.39
N GLY A 446 10.41 -16.63 -14.21
CA GLY A 446 10.58 -16.91 -15.63
C GLY A 446 11.16 -18.30 -15.90
N GLU A 447 12.22 -18.70 -15.18
CA GLU A 447 12.84 -20.02 -15.30
C GLU A 447 11.86 -21.18 -14.97
N VAL A 448 11.00 -21.01 -13.96
CA VAL A 448 10.10 -22.07 -13.51
C VAL A 448 8.84 -22.13 -14.36
N THR A 449 8.24 -20.98 -14.67
CA THR A 449 6.88 -20.87 -15.26
C THR A 449 6.89 -20.49 -16.74
N GLY A 450 7.96 -19.86 -17.21
CA GLY A 450 8.03 -19.23 -18.54
C GLY A 450 7.35 -17.86 -18.61
N ILE A 451 6.90 -17.30 -17.48
CA ILE A 451 6.24 -15.99 -17.41
C ILE A 451 7.19 -14.94 -16.87
N GLU A 452 7.34 -13.83 -17.61
CA GLU A 452 8.08 -12.65 -17.15
C GLU A 452 7.13 -11.72 -16.37
N LEU A 453 7.51 -11.38 -15.14
CA LEU A 453 6.76 -10.42 -14.33
C LEU A 453 7.19 -8.98 -14.67
N ALA A 454 6.24 -8.06 -14.68
CA ALA A 454 6.51 -6.62 -14.77
C ALA A 454 6.47 -5.99 -13.38
N ILE A 455 7.43 -5.11 -13.05
CA ILE A 455 7.45 -4.37 -11.80
C ILE A 455 6.39 -3.27 -11.81
N GLU A 456 5.67 -3.11 -10.70
CA GLU A 456 4.63 -2.09 -10.52
C GLU A 456 5.19 -0.73 -10.02
N PRO A 457 6.06 -0.68 -8.99
CA PRO A 457 6.64 0.58 -8.53
C PRO A 457 7.47 1.30 -9.60
N GLU A 458 7.37 2.62 -9.62
CA GLU A 458 8.20 3.45 -10.50
C GLU A 458 9.66 3.41 -10.04
N ARG A 459 10.58 3.12 -10.97
CA ARG A 459 12.02 3.19 -10.71
C ARG A 459 12.49 4.62 -10.89
N VAL A 460 12.99 5.25 -9.82
CA VAL A 460 13.53 6.60 -9.87
C VAL A 460 15.04 6.55 -10.05
N ASN A 461 15.50 6.85 -11.27
CA ASN A 461 16.91 6.92 -11.67
C ASN A 461 17.43 8.37 -11.67
N PRO A 462 18.75 8.59 -11.43
CA PRO A 462 19.38 9.92 -11.40
C PRO A 462 19.43 10.56 -12.79
N ALA A 463 19.54 9.75 -13.85
CA ALA A 463 19.32 10.16 -15.22
C ALA A 463 17.88 9.86 -15.59
N ILE A 464 17.19 10.83 -16.20
CA ILE A 464 15.99 10.51 -16.95
C ILE A 464 16.42 9.60 -18.09
N ASP A 465 15.96 8.36 -18.08
CA ASP A 465 15.96 7.53 -19.28
C ASP A 465 15.22 8.32 -20.36
N ARG A 466 16.00 8.89 -21.29
CA ARG A 466 15.50 9.27 -22.60
C ARG A 466 15.24 7.99 -23.38
N VAL A 467 14.26 7.17 -23.02
CA VAL A 467 13.88 6.04 -23.85
C VAL A 467 12.39 5.73 -23.69
N ASN A 468 11.61 6.04 -24.74
CA ASN A 468 10.69 5.10 -25.41
C ASN A 468 10.04 5.78 -26.64
N GLU A 469 10.87 6.14 -27.62
CA GLU A 469 10.50 6.20 -29.05
C GLU A 469 11.37 5.16 -29.77
N ASN A 470 11.07 3.87 -29.57
CA ASN A 470 11.41 2.75 -30.46
C ASN A 470 11.24 1.42 -29.72
N SER A 471 9.98 1.03 -29.50
CA SER A 471 9.59 -0.36 -29.30
C SER A 471 8.23 -0.54 -29.98
N THR A 472 8.25 -0.43 -31.31
CA THR A 472 7.15 -0.84 -32.17
C THR A 472 7.79 -1.37 -33.44
N HIS A 473 8.17 -2.65 -33.42
CA HIS A 473 8.21 -3.53 -34.58
C HIS A 473 8.14 -4.98 -34.09
#